data_AF-A0A963XA58-F1
#
_entry.id   AF-A0A963XA58-F1
#
_cell.length_a   1.000
_cell.length_b   1.000
_cell.length_c   1.000
_cell.angle_alpha   90.00
_cell.angle_beta   90.00
_cell.angle_gamma   90.00
#
_symmetry.space_group_name_H-M   'P 1'
#
loop_
_entity.id
_entity.type
_entity.pdbx_description
1 polymer ?
#
loop_
_entity_poly.entity_id
_entity_poly.type
_entity_poly.pdbx_seq_one_letter_code
_entity_poly.pdbx_strand_id
1 'polypeptide(L)'
;AQMFWLAVVALFATFGHYSMGRAFAAAPVTVTQPVIFLQLVWATILGALAFGEAVDPFVLLGGGMIIGAITYITFREARLRRRVTAPAPEAANL
;
A
#
# COMPACT_ATOMS: atom_id res chain seq x y z
N ALA A 1 -13.23 28.94 -14.55
CA ALA A 1 -12.99 28.28 -13.24
C ALA A 1 -13.04 26.75 -13.34
N GLN A 2 -14.12 26.15 -13.86
CA GLN A 2 -14.23 24.68 -13.96
C GLN A 2 -13.12 24.02 -14.80
N MET A 3 -12.77 24.62 -15.95
CA MET A 3 -11.70 24.12 -16.82
C MET A 3 -10.33 24.01 -16.12
N PHE A 4 -10.05 24.92 -15.18
CA PHE A 4 -8.83 24.91 -14.39
C PHE A 4 -8.82 23.73 -13.42
N TRP A 5 -9.93 23.50 -12.69
CA TRP A 5 -10.04 22.36 -11.79
C TRP A 5 -9.94 21.02 -12.52
N LEU A 6 -10.60 20.89 -13.67
CA LEU A 6 -10.51 19.69 -14.51
C LEU A 6 -9.08 19.45 -15.00
N ALA A 7 -8.35 20.51 -15.39
CA ALA A 7 -6.95 20.40 -15.80
C ALA A 7 -6.03 19.94 -14.65
N VAL A 8 -6.25 20.46 -13.43
CA VAL A 8 -5.49 20.05 -12.24
C VAL A 8 -5.75 18.58 -11.92
N VAL A 9 -7.02 18.16 -11.89
CA VAL A 9 -7.38 16.76 -11.63
C VAL A 9 -6.80 15.83 -12.70
N ALA A 10 -6.88 16.21 -13.98
CA ALA A 10 -6.31 15.44 -15.07
C ALA A 10 -4.78 15.27 -14.92
N LEU A 11 -4.07 16.34 -14.59
CA LEU A 11 -2.61 16.30 -14.39
C LEU A 11 -2.23 15.33 -13.26
N PHE A 12 -2.89 15.44 -12.11
CA PHE A 12 -2.63 14.55 -10.97
C PHE A 12 -2.99 13.11 -11.28
N ALA A 13 -4.12 12.85 -11.93
CA ALA A 13 -4.52 11.51 -12.34
C ALA A 13 -3.51 10.89 -13.31
N THR A 14 -3.09 11.61 -14.35
CA THR A 14 -2.09 11.14 -15.31
C THR A 14 -0.74 10.86 -14.64
N PHE A 15 -0.28 11.74 -13.75
CA PHE A 15 0.96 11.55 -13.01
C PHE A 15 0.88 10.33 -12.07
N GLY A 16 -0.25 10.14 -11.40
CA GLY A 16 -0.52 8.96 -10.57
C GLY A 16 -0.46 7.67 -11.38
N HIS A 17 -1.13 7.60 -12.53
CA HIS A 17 -1.10 6.40 -13.38
C HIS A 17 0.28 6.13 -13.98
N TYR A 18 0.99 7.18 -14.40
CA TYR A 18 2.34 7.04 -14.95
C TYR A 18 3.32 6.50 -13.91
N SER A 19 3.32 7.08 -12.70
CA SER A 19 4.16 6.61 -11.60
C SER A 19 3.83 5.16 -11.19
N MET A 20 2.56 4.80 -11.19
CA MET A 20 2.11 3.42 -10.92
C MET A 20 2.58 2.43 -11.98
N GLY A 21 2.47 2.77 -13.27
CA GLY A 21 2.98 1.95 -14.35
C GLY A 21 4.49 1.69 -14.25
N ARG A 22 5.27 2.72 -13.86
CA ARG A 22 6.71 2.57 -13.60
C ARG A 22 7.02 1.74 -12.37
N ALA A 23 6.24 1.86 -11.29
CA ALA A 23 6.39 1.03 -10.10
C ALA A 23 6.12 -0.45 -10.41
N PHE A 24 5.12 -0.74 -11.24
CA PHE A 24 4.80 -2.10 -11.66
C PHE A 24 5.85 -2.74 -12.58
N ALA A 25 6.51 -1.93 -13.41
CA ALA A 25 7.60 -2.40 -14.25
C ALA A 25 8.88 -2.73 -13.44
N ALA A 26 9.08 -2.08 -12.29
CA ALA A 26 10.31 -2.20 -11.49
C ALA A 26 10.18 -3.12 -10.27
N ALA A 27 8.97 -3.37 -9.77
CA ALA A 27 8.73 -4.12 -8.54
C ALA A 27 8.12 -5.52 -8.78
N PRO A 28 8.51 -6.54 -7.99
CA PRO A 28 7.87 -7.85 -8.00
C PRO A 28 6.35 -7.80 -7.80
N VAL A 29 5.61 -8.72 -8.42
CA VAL A 29 4.14 -8.81 -8.30
C VAL A 29 3.65 -8.87 -6.84
N THR A 30 4.46 -9.45 -5.95
CA THR A 30 4.16 -9.54 -4.52
C THR A 30 4.10 -8.19 -3.80
N VAL A 31 4.79 -7.15 -4.31
CA VAL A 31 4.75 -5.79 -3.73
C VAL A 31 3.70 -4.90 -4.40
N THR A 32 3.22 -5.26 -5.59
CA THR A 32 2.20 -4.49 -6.33
C THR A 32 0.78 -4.87 -5.94
N GLN A 33 0.55 -6.14 -5.58
CA GLN A 33 -0.77 -6.64 -5.15
C GLN A 33 -1.40 -5.84 -3.99
N PRO A 34 -0.67 -5.50 -2.91
CA PRO A 34 -1.23 -4.72 -1.80
C PRO A 34 -1.60 -3.28 -2.21
N VAL A 35 -0.84 -2.69 -3.14
CA VAL A 35 -1.07 -1.32 -3.61
C VAL A 35 -2.38 -1.21 -4.39
N ILE A 36 -2.69 -2.19 -5.23
CA ILE A 36 -3.96 -2.23 -5.97
C ILE A 36 -5.13 -2.30 -4.99
N PHE A 37 -5.03 -3.13 -3.95
CA PHE A 37 -6.11 -3.22 -2.98
C PHE A 37 -6.24 -1.96 -2.13
N LEU A 38 -5.13 -1.28 -1.82
CA LEU A 38 -5.17 -0.01 -1.12
C LEU A 38 -5.99 1.04 -1.89
N GLN A 39 -6.05 0.99 -3.22
CA GLN A 39 -6.95 1.84 -4.00
C GLN A 39 -8.42 1.60 -3.68
N LEU A 40 -8.82 0.34 -3.50
CA LEU A 40 -10.18 -0.04 -3.12
C LEU A 40 -10.55 0.56 -1.77
N VAL A 41 -9.64 0.49 -0.79
CA VAL A 41 -9.84 1.10 0.54
C VAL A 41 -10.02 2.61 0.43
N TRP A 42 -9.14 3.29 -0.30
CA TRP A 42 -9.25 4.74 -0.50
C TRP A 42 -10.50 5.14 -1.28
N ALA A 43 -10.86 4.39 -2.31
CA ALA A 43 -12.07 4.62 -3.10
C ALA A 43 -13.33 4.49 -2.23
N THR A 44 -13.40 3.48 -1.35
CA THR A 44 -14.53 3.34 -0.42
C THR A 44 -14.57 4.44 0.64
N ILE A 45 -13.43 4.82 1.22
CA ILE A 45 -13.37 5.93 2.19
C ILE A 45 -13.79 7.24 1.52
N LEU A 46 -13.25 7.56 0.34
CA LEU A 46 -13.65 8.75 -0.42
C LEU A 46 -15.11 8.68 -0.84
N GLY A 47 -15.61 7.51 -1.26
CA GLY A 47 -17.02 7.29 -1.58
C GLY A 47 -17.93 7.64 -0.40
N ALA A 48 -17.62 7.07 0.76
CA ALA A 48 -18.36 7.32 2.00
C ALA A 48 -18.29 8.78 2.44
N LEU A 49 -17.11 9.43 2.36
CA LEU A 49 -16.94 10.82 2.79
C LEU A 49 -17.54 11.84 1.81
N ALA A 50 -17.40 11.61 0.50
CA ALA A 50 -17.83 12.55 -0.53
C ALA A 50 -19.33 12.42 -0.87
N PHE A 51 -19.87 11.20 -0.82
CA PHE A 51 -21.26 10.92 -1.21
C PHE A 51 -22.15 10.50 -0.02
N GLY A 52 -21.59 10.28 1.17
CA GLY A 52 -22.36 9.87 2.35
C GLY A 52 -22.85 8.42 2.30
N GLU A 53 -22.31 7.60 1.40
CA GLU A 53 -22.68 6.19 1.28
C GLU A 53 -22.19 5.38 2.49
N ALA A 54 -23.02 4.43 2.94
CA ALA A 54 -22.66 3.54 4.02
C ALA A 54 -21.48 2.64 3.60
N VAL A 55 -20.45 2.57 4.45
CA VAL A 55 -19.30 1.68 4.21
C VAL A 55 -19.77 0.23 4.28
N ASP A 56 -19.53 -0.52 3.21
CA ASP A 56 -19.89 -1.92 3.12
C ASP A 56 -19.10 -2.77 4.15
N PRO A 57 -19.77 -3.57 5.00
CA PRO A 57 -19.11 -4.46 5.96
C PRO A 57 -18.08 -5.42 5.33
N PHE A 58 -18.31 -5.88 4.09
CA PHE A 58 -17.34 -6.72 3.37
C PHE A 58 -16.07 -5.96 3.01
N VAL A 59 -16.16 -4.66 2.72
CA VAL A 59 -14.98 -3.81 2.50
C VAL A 59 -14.18 -3.64 3.79
N LEU A 60 -14.86 -3.47 4.93
CA LEU A 60 -14.19 -3.42 6.24
C LEU A 60 -13.46 -4.73 6.57
N LEU A 61 -14.10 -5.88 6.30
CA LEU A 61 -13.48 -7.19 6.50
C LEU A 61 -12.26 -7.39 5.59
N GLY A 62 -12.39 -7.08 4.29
CA GLY A 62 -11.27 -7.17 3.35
C GLY A 62 -10.13 -6.22 3.70
N GLY A 63 -10.46 -4.97 4.07
CA GLY A 63 -9.50 -3.97 4.52
C GLY A 63 -8.75 -4.41 5.78
N GLY A 64 -9.46 -4.96 6.77
CA GLY A 64 -8.86 -5.54 7.97
C GLY A 64 -7.91 -6.69 7.67
N MET A 65 -8.30 -7.62 6.80
CA MET A 65 -7.45 -8.73 6.36
C MET A 65 -6.13 -8.24 5.75
N ILE A 66 -6.18 -7.16 4.97
CA ILE A 66 -5.00 -6.63 4.27
C ILE A 66 -4.11 -5.83 5.17
N ILE A 67 -4.66 -5.00 6.05
CA ILE A 67 -3.86 -4.35 7.09
C ILE A 67 -3.15 -5.41 7.94
N GLY A 68 -3.83 -6.51 8.27
CA GLY A 68 -3.24 -7.65 8.96
C GLY A 68 -2.09 -8.29 8.17
N ALA A 69 -2.29 -8.56 6.88
CA ALA A 69 -1.27 -9.14 6.01
C ALA A 69 -0.05 -8.22 5.85
N ILE A 70 -0.25 -6.93 5.58
CA ILE A 70 0.84 -5.93 5.45
C ILE A 70 1.62 -5.83 6.75
N THR A 71 0.92 -5.75 7.88
CA THR A 71 1.56 -5.69 9.20
C THR A 71 2.40 -6.94 9.45
N TYR A 72 1.87 -8.13 9.16
CA TYR A 72 2.60 -9.39 9.30
C TYR A 72 3.83 -9.47 8.39
N ILE A 73 3.72 -9.09 7.11
CA ILE A 73 4.84 -9.07 6.15
C ILE A 73 5.93 -8.13 6.67
N THR A 74 5.56 -6.91 7.05
CA THR A 74 6.49 -5.90 7.58
C THR A 74 7.21 -6.40 8.83
N PHE A 75 6.48 -7.00 9.76
CA PHE A 75 7.05 -7.57 10.98
C PHE A 75 8.01 -8.74 10.68
N ARG A 76 7.63 -9.60 9.73
CA ARG A 76 8.44 -10.74 9.28
C ARG A 76 9.73 -10.28 8.61
N GLU A 77 9.68 -9.28 7.75
CA GLU A 77 10.85 -8.69 7.10
C GLU A 77 11.78 -7.99 8.10
N ALA A 78 11.22 -7.23 9.04
CA ALA A 78 11.99 -6.61 10.13
C ALA A 78 12.73 -7.67 10.98
N ARG A 79 12.08 -8.80 11.26
CA ARG A 79 12.69 -9.92 12.00
C ARG A 79 13.75 -10.66 11.17
N LEU A 80 13.55 -10.84 9.87
CA LEU A 80 14.55 -11.42 8.97
C LEU A 80 15.80 -10.54 8.87
N ARG A 81 15.63 -9.22 8.71
CA ARG A 81 16.74 -8.26 8.69
C ARG A 81 17.54 -8.25 9.99
N ARG A 82 16.88 -8.39 11.14
CA ARG A 82 17.56 -8.55 12.44
C ARG A 82 18.42 -9.82 12.51
N ARG A 83 18.01 -10.93 11.88
CA ARG A 83 18.81 -12.17 11.85
C ARG A 83 20.06 -12.04 10.98
N VAL A 84 20.00 -11.28 9.90
CA VAL A 84 21.15 -11.05 8.99
C VAL A 84 22.20 -10.11 9.62
N THR A 85 21.79 -9.23 10.55
CA THR A 85 22.69 -8.24 11.18
C THR A 85 23.19 -8.67 12.57
N ALA A 86 22.79 -9.84 13.08
CA ALA A 86 23.33 -10.36 14.33
C ALA A 86 24.79 -10.77 14.11
N PRO A 87 25.77 -10.20 14.86
CA PRO A 87 27.17 -10.57 14.70
C PRO A 87 27.34 -12.04 15.08
N ALA A 88 28.10 -12.78 14.28
CA ALA A 88 28.48 -14.15 14.59
C ALA A 88 29.17 -14.19 15.96
N PRO A 89 28.90 -15.20 16.81
CA PRO A 89 29.56 -15.34 18.09
C PRO A 89 31.02 -15.79 17.88
N GLU A 90 31.91 -14.84 17.60
CA GLU A 90 33.36 -15.08 17.41
C GLU A 90 34.20 -14.82 18.68
N ALA A 91 33.61 -14.76 19.87
CA ALA A 91 34.38 -14.39 21.08
C ALA A 91 33.91 -15.06 22.38
N ALA A 92 33.62 -16.36 22.35
CA ALA A 92 33.40 -17.14 23.57
C ALA A 92 34.19 -18.46 23.60
N ASN A 93 35.28 -18.54 22.82
CA ASN A 93 36.33 -19.54 23.01
C ASN A 93 37.59 -18.81 23.50
N LEU A 94 37.59 -18.47 24.80
CA LEU A 94 38.80 -18.27 25.59
C LEU A 94 38.78 -19.28 26.72
#